data_AF-A0AAD4VIF8-F1
#
_entry.id   AF-A0AAD4VIF8-F1
#
_cell.length_a   1.000
_cell.length_b   1.000
_cell.length_c   1.000
_cell.angle_alpha   90.00
_cell.angle_beta   90.00
_cell.angle_gamma   90.00
#
_symmetry.space_group_name_H-M   'P 1'
#
loop_
_entity.id
_entity.type
_entity.pdbx_description
1 polymer ?
#
loop_
_entity_poly.entity_id
_entity_poly.type
_entity_poly.pdbx_seq_one_letter_code
_entity_poly.pdbx_strand_id
1 'polypeptide(L)'
;MSPKIQKDIVNAVVVETTNAIISDIGDSLFSILLDESRDVSVKEQMVVMFRYVDNKGYLIERFMGIEHVASTTALSLKTSIDALFARHHLSISRLHGQGYDGASNMNGEFNAMSSIGASYAGVYVMQKRQKEKLEKKEDETRGKGEQSLHLGGPKRSMQRIFRPRTLPVPRGRP
;
A
#
# COMPACT_ATOMS: atom_id res chain seq x y z
N MET A 1 -29.23 18.51 24.25
CA MET A 1 -28.64 19.38 23.20
C MET A 1 -29.36 19.11 21.88
N SER A 2 -29.82 20.14 21.16
CA SER A 2 -30.51 19.96 19.85
C SER A 2 -29.55 19.37 18.80
N PRO A 3 -30.01 18.52 17.86
CA PRO A 3 -29.16 17.98 16.78
C PRO A 3 -28.45 19.06 15.96
N LYS A 4 -29.10 20.22 15.77
CA LYS A 4 -28.49 21.36 15.07
C LYS A 4 -27.28 21.91 15.83
N ILE A 5 -27.42 22.11 17.14
CA ILE A 5 -26.35 22.61 18.01
C ILE A 5 -25.18 21.62 18.04
N GLN A 6 -25.46 20.32 18.09
CA GLN A 6 -24.41 19.30 18.05
C GLN A 6 -23.62 19.35 16.74
N LYS A 7 -24.32 19.46 15.60
CA LYS A 7 -23.68 19.58 14.29
C LYS A 7 -22.83 20.85 14.18
N ASP A 8 -23.32 21.98 14.68
CA ASP A 8 -22.59 23.25 14.64
C ASP A 8 -21.30 23.17 15.47
N ILE A 9 -21.35 22.55 16.67
CA ILE A 9 -20.16 22.33 17.51
C ILE A 9 -19.16 21.40 16.81
N VAL A 10 -19.62 20.27 16.25
CA VAL A 10 -18.74 19.34 15.54
C VAL A 10 -18.06 20.02 14.35
N ASN A 11 -18.81 20.77 13.56
CA ASN A 11 -18.27 21.51 12.42
C ASN A 11 -17.23 22.55 12.87
N ALA A 12 -17.50 23.30 13.94
CA ALA A 12 -16.55 24.26 14.48
C ALA A 12 -15.24 23.57 14.91
N VAL A 13 -15.33 22.44 15.64
CA VAL A 13 -14.15 21.67 16.06
C VAL A 13 -13.35 21.16 14.86
N VAL A 14 -14.03 20.64 13.83
CA VAL A 14 -13.36 20.17 12.60
C VAL A 14 -12.63 21.32 11.92
N VAL A 15 -13.30 22.46 11.72
CA VAL A 15 -12.70 23.64 11.05
C VAL A 15 -11.50 24.16 11.84
N GLU A 16 -11.63 24.35 13.16
CA GLU A 16 -10.54 24.86 13.99
C GLU A 16 -9.36 23.89 14.05
N THR A 17 -9.61 22.58 14.15
CA THR A 17 -8.56 21.56 14.19
C THR A 17 -7.82 21.49 12.85
N THR A 18 -8.56 21.50 11.73
CA THR A 18 -7.98 21.51 10.39
C THR A 18 -7.14 22.76 10.17
N ASN A 19 -7.65 23.94 10.53
CA ASN A 19 -6.91 25.20 10.41
C ASN A 19 -5.64 25.19 11.26
N ALA A 20 -5.70 24.64 12.48
CA ALA A 20 -4.52 24.51 13.34
C ALA A 20 -3.46 23.60 12.71
N ILE A 21 -3.85 22.46 12.14
CA ILE A 21 -2.92 21.55 11.44
C ILE A 21 -2.27 22.25 10.24
N ILE A 22 -3.07 22.90 9.40
CA ILE A 22 -2.56 23.61 8.20
C ILE A 22 -1.63 24.75 8.61
N SER A 23 -1.99 25.51 9.66
CA SER A 23 -1.16 26.58 10.18
C SER A 23 0.16 26.07 10.78
N ASP A 24 0.15 24.89 11.41
CA ASP A 24 1.35 24.28 12.00
C ASP A 24 2.30 23.76 10.90
N ILE A 25 1.76 23.26 9.79
CA ILE A 25 2.54 22.95 8.59
C ILE A 25 3.11 24.24 8.00
N GLY A 26 2.27 25.27 7.85
CA GLY A 26 2.63 26.55 7.23
C GLY A 26 3.24 26.35 5.84
N ASP A 27 4.40 26.98 5.62
CA ASP A 27 5.18 26.82 4.39
C ASP A 27 6.18 25.65 4.47
N SER A 28 6.06 24.73 5.42
CA SER A 28 7.01 23.62 5.56
C SER A 28 6.82 22.56 4.48
N LEU A 29 7.80 21.66 4.35
CA LEU A 29 7.65 20.46 3.54
C LEU A 29 6.89 19.41 4.34
N PHE A 30 6.03 18.66 3.67
CA PHE A 30 5.25 17.61 4.31
C PHE A 30 5.07 16.38 3.42
N SER A 31 4.65 15.29 4.03
CA SER A 31 4.22 14.06 3.36
C SER A 31 2.78 13.72 3.75
N ILE A 32 2.11 12.93 2.91
CA ILE A 32 0.80 12.36 3.24
C ILE A 32 0.91 10.86 3.45
N LEU A 33 0.15 10.34 4.40
CA LEU A 33 -0.06 8.92 4.62
C LEU A 33 -1.54 8.65 4.39
N LEU A 34 -1.81 7.66 3.54
CA LEU A 34 -3.13 7.34 3.04
C LEU A 34 -3.42 5.88 3.36
N ASP A 35 -4.57 5.66 3.97
CA ASP A 35 -5.09 4.32 4.23
C ASP A 35 -6.48 4.16 3.60
N GLU A 36 -6.67 3.06 2.89
CA GLU A 36 -7.87 2.76 2.14
C GLU A 36 -8.74 1.79 2.95
N SER A 37 -10.01 2.13 3.14
CA SER A 37 -10.94 1.26 3.86
C SER A 37 -12.36 1.39 3.32
N ARG A 38 -13.28 0.59 3.89
CA ARG A 38 -14.71 0.67 3.61
C ARG A 38 -15.46 1.01 4.88
N ASP A 39 -16.47 1.88 4.78
CA ASP A 39 -17.38 2.16 5.89
C ASP A 39 -18.39 1.02 6.12
N VAL A 40 -19.21 1.16 7.15
CA VAL A 40 -20.26 0.17 7.51
C VAL A 40 -21.33 -0.01 6.42
N SER A 41 -21.40 0.91 5.46
CA SER A 41 -22.29 0.85 4.29
C SER A 41 -21.58 0.34 3.03
N VAL A 42 -20.36 -0.19 3.17
CA VAL A 42 -19.52 -0.74 2.09
C VAL A 42 -19.10 0.33 1.08
N LYS A 43 -19.10 1.61 1.48
CA LYS A 43 -18.57 2.70 0.65
C LYS A 43 -17.08 2.86 0.86
N GLU A 44 -16.36 3.06 -0.23
CA GLU A 44 -14.92 3.28 -0.22
C GLU A 44 -14.60 4.63 0.44
N GLN A 45 -13.54 4.64 1.25
CA GLN A 45 -13.07 5.82 1.94
C GLN A 45 -11.54 5.79 2.07
N MET A 46 -10.95 6.95 2.28
CA MET A 46 -9.52 7.14 2.47
C MET A 46 -9.25 7.97 3.71
N VAL A 47 -8.49 7.41 4.65
CA VAL A 47 -7.95 8.15 5.78
C VAL A 47 -6.75 8.95 5.30
N VAL A 48 -6.70 10.23 5.68
CA VAL A 48 -5.60 11.14 5.34
C VAL A 48 -4.88 11.58 6.61
N MET A 49 -3.57 11.37 6.64
CA MET A 49 -2.70 11.92 7.67
C MET A 49 -1.58 12.75 7.06
N PHE A 50 -1.28 13.90 7.66
CA PHE A 50 -0.08 14.69 7.34
C PHE A 50 1.07 14.26 8.24
N ARG A 51 2.26 14.16 7.64
CA ARG A 51 3.53 13.95 8.34
C ARG A 51 4.50 15.08 7.96
N TYR A 52 4.96 15.84 8.93
CA TYR A 52 5.87 16.98 8.74
C TYR A 52 6.84 17.11 9.91
N VAL A 53 7.83 17.98 9.77
CA VAL A 53 8.76 18.30 10.85
C VAL A 53 8.42 19.70 11.35
N ASP A 54 8.19 19.85 12.66
CA ASP A 54 7.89 21.15 13.26
C ASP A 54 9.15 22.05 13.35
N ASN A 55 8.95 23.28 13.81
CA ASN A 55 10.04 24.25 13.98
C ASN A 55 11.08 23.85 15.07
N LYS A 56 10.79 22.84 15.89
CA LYS A 56 11.70 22.28 16.89
C LYS A 56 12.43 21.04 16.38
N GLY A 57 12.14 20.59 15.16
CA GLY A 57 12.76 19.41 14.56
C GLY A 57 12.07 18.10 14.93
N TYR A 58 10.88 18.13 15.53
CA TYR A 58 10.12 16.92 15.84
C TYR A 58 9.31 16.45 14.65
N LEU A 59 9.31 15.14 14.41
CA LEU A 59 8.41 14.51 13.45
C LEU A 59 6.98 14.52 14.01
N ILE A 60 6.08 15.25 13.34
CA ILE A 60 4.68 15.37 13.72
C ILE A 60 3.83 14.62 12.71
N GLU A 61 2.85 13.87 13.23
CA GLU A 61 1.80 13.23 12.46
C GLU A 61 0.44 13.76 12.92
N ARG A 62 -0.36 14.24 11.96
CA ARG A 62 -1.70 14.78 12.23
C ARG A 62 -2.73 14.11 11.35
N PHE A 63 -3.72 13.50 11.98
CA PHE A 63 -4.91 13.02 11.30
C PHE A 63 -5.70 14.22 10.76
N MET A 64 -5.90 14.24 9.45
CA MET A 64 -6.66 15.28 8.77
C MET A 64 -8.15 14.92 8.71
N GLY A 65 -8.47 13.67 8.36
CA GLY A 65 -9.85 13.25 8.21
C GLY A 65 -10.00 11.97 7.39
N ILE A 66 -11.26 11.64 7.13
CA ILE A 66 -11.69 10.59 6.21
C ILE A 66 -12.32 11.27 5.01
N GLU A 67 -11.81 10.98 3.82
CA GLU A 67 -12.42 11.37 2.55
C GLU A 67 -13.21 10.19 1.98
N HIS A 68 -14.48 10.40 1.68
CA HIS A 68 -15.22 9.44 0.89
C HIS A 68 -14.75 9.50 -0.56
N VAL A 69 -14.48 8.34 -1.14
CA VAL A 69 -14.00 8.22 -2.52
C VAL A 69 -14.97 7.36 -3.33
N ALA A 70 -15.06 7.62 -4.63
CA ALA A 70 -15.95 6.83 -5.49
C ALA A 70 -15.45 5.39 -5.65
N SER A 71 -14.12 5.21 -5.63
CA SER A 71 -13.45 3.91 -5.65
C SER A 71 -12.03 4.04 -5.06
N THR A 72 -11.39 2.91 -4.74
CA THR A 72 -9.97 2.82 -4.38
C THR A 72 -9.04 2.74 -5.60
N THR A 73 -9.52 3.16 -6.78
CA THR A 73 -8.66 3.27 -7.96
C THR A 73 -7.72 4.47 -7.81
N ALA A 74 -6.49 4.36 -8.35
CA ALA A 74 -5.50 5.44 -8.27
C ALA A 74 -6.03 6.79 -8.78
N LEU A 75 -6.85 6.79 -9.84
CA LEU A 75 -7.46 8.00 -10.39
C LEU A 75 -8.45 8.65 -9.42
N SER A 76 -9.30 7.85 -8.77
CA SER A 76 -10.27 8.31 -7.77
C SER A 76 -9.56 8.89 -6.56
N LEU A 77 -8.55 8.19 -6.03
CA LEU A 77 -7.75 8.67 -4.89
C LEU A 77 -7.03 9.98 -5.22
N LYS A 78 -6.38 10.06 -6.39
CA LYS A 78 -5.73 11.29 -6.86
C LYS A 78 -6.71 12.46 -6.92
N THR A 79 -7.88 12.24 -7.50
CA THR A 79 -8.92 13.29 -7.63
C THR A 79 -9.36 13.79 -6.25
N SER A 80 -9.53 12.88 -5.29
CA SER A 80 -9.86 13.24 -3.91
C SER A 80 -8.72 14.00 -3.21
N ILE A 81 -7.47 13.63 -3.44
CA ILE A 81 -6.29 14.36 -2.92
C ILE A 81 -6.23 15.77 -3.53
N ASP A 82 -6.38 15.91 -4.85
CA ASP A 82 -6.36 17.22 -5.52
C ASP A 82 -7.48 18.13 -4.97
N ALA A 83 -8.68 17.57 -4.78
CA ALA A 83 -9.82 18.30 -4.19
C ALA A 83 -9.56 18.70 -2.73
N LEU A 84 -8.93 17.84 -1.93
CA LEU A 84 -8.53 18.14 -0.56
C LEU A 84 -7.52 19.29 -0.52
N PHE A 85 -6.50 19.25 -1.38
CA PHE A 85 -5.49 20.32 -1.46
C PHE A 85 -6.12 21.64 -1.87
N ALA A 86 -7.02 21.63 -2.86
CA ALA A 86 -7.75 22.82 -3.29
C ALA A 86 -8.64 23.40 -2.17
N ARG A 87 -9.38 22.54 -1.45
CA ARG A 87 -10.30 22.94 -0.36
C ARG A 87 -9.58 23.60 0.82
N HIS A 88 -8.34 23.23 1.05
CA HIS A 88 -7.53 23.70 2.18
C HIS A 88 -6.38 24.63 1.77
N HIS A 89 -6.35 25.06 0.51
CA HIS A 89 -5.32 25.95 -0.04
C HIS A 89 -3.88 25.43 0.18
N LEU A 90 -3.71 24.10 0.15
CA LEU A 90 -2.41 23.47 0.27
C LEU A 90 -1.72 23.44 -1.11
N SER A 91 -0.43 23.78 -1.12
CA SER A 91 0.35 23.69 -2.35
C SER A 91 0.93 22.29 -2.54
N ILE A 92 0.62 21.68 -3.68
CA ILE A 92 1.25 20.41 -4.11
C ILE A 92 2.77 20.54 -4.19
N SER A 93 3.32 21.73 -4.47
CA SER A 93 4.78 21.94 -4.50
C SER A 93 5.48 21.72 -3.16
N ARG A 94 4.73 21.72 -2.05
CA ARG A 94 5.25 21.44 -0.69
C ARG A 94 5.16 19.96 -0.31
N LEU A 95 4.46 19.15 -1.10
CA LEU A 95 4.32 17.71 -0.88
C LEU A 95 5.57 16.96 -1.36
N HIS A 96 6.30 16.35 -0.42
CA HIS A 96 7.57 15.66 -0.70
C HIS A 96 7.49 14.13 -0.59
N GLY A 97 6.45 13.58 0.01
CA GLY A 97 6.31 12.13 0.16
C GLY A 97 4.86 11.68 0.23
N GLN A 98 4.61 10.45 -0.20
CA GLN A 98 3.31 9.80 -0.13
C GLN A 98 3.49 8.34 0.31
N GLY A 99 2.75 7.89 1.31
CA GLY A 99 2.69 6.50 1.76
C GLY A 99 1.28 5.95 1.66
N TYR A 100 1.13 4.73 1.15
CA TYR A 100 -0.16 4.05 0.91
C TYR A 100 -0.12 2.65 1.54
N ASP A 101 -1.09 2.28 2.38
CA ASP A 101 -1.11 1.00 3.13
C ASP A 101 -1.91 -0.14 2.45
N GLY A 102 -2.70 0.17 1.41
CA GLY A 102 -3.64 -0.76 0.75
C GLY A 102 -3.25 -1.29 -0.63
N ALA A 103 -1.99 -1.18 -1.05
CA ALA A 103 -1.57 -1.23 -2.46
C ALA A 103 -1.59 -2.62 -3.17
N SER A 104 -2.65 -3.43 -3.03
CA SER A 104 -2.93 -4.54 -3.97
C SER A 104 -3.59 -4.06 -5.27
N ASN A 105 -4.28 -2.91 -5.27
CA ASN A 105 -4.97 -2.36 -6.45
C ASN A 105 -4.16 -1.35 -7.28
N MET A 106 -2.98 -0.90 -6.82
CA MET A 106 -2.06 -0.11 -7.64
C MET A 106 -1.29 -0.94 -8.69
N ASN A 107 -1.51 -2.27 -8.72
CA ASN A 107 -1.00 -3.18 -9.75
C ASN A 107 -1.90 -3.26 -11.00
N GLY A 108 -3.12 -2.72 -10.98
CA GLY A 108 -4.09 -2.89 -12.06
C GLY A 108 -3.90 -1.97 -13.27
N GLU A 109 -3.35 -0.77 -13.07
CA GLU A 109 -3.16 0.22 -14.15
C GLU A 109 -1.88 1.05 -13.91
N PHE A 110 -0.74 0.41 -14.11
CA PHE A 110 0.60 0.98 -13.90
C PHE A 110 1.00 2.09 -14.90
N ASN A 111 0.03 2.84 -15.45
CA ASN A 111 0.25 3.90 -16.44
C ASN A 111 -0.42 5.25 -16.11
N ALA A 112 -1.18 5.38 -15.01
CA ALA A 112 -1.97 6.59 -14.76
C ALA A 112 -1.33 7.65 -13.82
N MET A 113 -0.19 7.37 -13.18
CA MET A 113 0.39 8.25 -12.15
C MET A 113 1.80 8.77 -12.49
N SER A 114 1.94 9.40 -13.66
CA SER A 114 3.23 9.92 -14.17
C SER A 114 3.30 11.44 -14.34
N SER A 115 2.45 12.27 -13.71
CA SER A 115 2.46 13.72 -14.00
C SER A 115 2.16 14.69 -12.84
N ILE A 116 2.84 14.55 -11.69
CA ILE A 116 3.01 15.67 -10.72
C ILE A 116 4.50 15.87 -10.37
N GLY A 117 5.16 16.74 -11.14
CA GLY A 117 6.61 16.86 -11.30
C GLY A 117 7.48 16.98 -10.05
N ALA A 118 8.73 16.55 -10.25
CA ALA A 118 9.94 16.86 -9.46
C ALA A 118 10.14 16.25 -8.05
N SER A 119 9.24 15.43 -7.51
CA SER A 119 9.55 14.49 -6.40
C SER A 119 9.74 13.02 -6.88
N TYR A 120 9.63 12.79 -8.19
CA TYR A 120 9.62 11.46 -8.81
C TYR A 120 10.96 10.71 -8.90
N ALA A 121 12.11 11.35 -8.69
CA ALA A 121 13.40 10.70 -8.94
C ALA A 121 13.65 9.50 -8.02
N GLY A 122 13.29 9.60 -6.73
CA GLY A 122 13.52 8.54 -5.74
C GLY A 122 12.60 7.33 -5.95
N VAL A 123 11.32 7.58 -6.21
CA VAL A 123 10.32 6.53 -6.45
C VAL A 123 10.62 5.80 -7.76
N TYR A 124 10.96 6.51 -8.84
CA TYR A 124 11.31 5.91 -10.12
C TYR A 124 12.51 4.95 -10.04
N VAL A 125 13.57 5.32 -9.30
CA VAL A 125 14.78 4.49 -9.18
C VAL A 125 14.53 3.23 -8.33
N MET A 126 13.69 3.32 -7.30
CA MET A 126 13.31 2.15 -6.50
C MET A 126 12.39 1.19 -7.28
N GLN A 127 11.42 1.72 -8.03
CA GLN A 127 10.53 0.91 -8.88
C GLN A 127 11.30 0.21 -10.01
N LYS A 128 12.24 0.90 -10.67
CA LYS A 128 13.05 0.33 -11.76
C LYS A 128 13.96 -0.81 -11.27
N ARG A 129 14.61 -0.64 -10.12
CA ARG A 129 15.43 -1.71 -9.51
C ARG A 129 14.62 -2.93 -9.09
N GLN A 130 13.35 -2.76 -8.72
CA GLN A 130 12.47 -3.89 -8.40
C GLN A 130 11.95 -4.58 -9.66
N LYS A 131 11.63 -3.82 -10.72
CA LYS A 131 11.23 -4.37 -12.02
C LYS A 131 12.35 -5.17 -12.70
N GLU A 132 13.59 -4.66 -12.70
CA GLU A 132 14.76 -5.39 -13.23
C GLU A 132 15.08 -6.67 -12.41
N LYS A 133 14.71 -6.74 -11.14
CA LYS A 133 14.84 -7.95 -10.30
C LYS A 133 13.72 -8.95 -10.54
N LEU A 134 12.52 -8.48 -10.89
CA LEU A 134 11.37 -9.31 -11.23
C LEU A 134 11.53 -9.93 -12.62
N GLU A 135 11.94 -9.16 -13.62
CA GLU A 135 12.20 -9.66 -14.98
C GLU A 135 13.32 -10.71 -15.00
N LYS A 136 14.39 -10.51 -14.22
CA LYS A 136 15.46 -11.52 -14.07
C LYS A 136 15.00 -12.80 -13.36
N LYS A 137 14.01 -12.70 -12.46
CA LYS A 137 13.43 -13.88 -11.79
C LYS A 137 12.48 -14.64 -12.71
N GLU A 138 11.72 -13.95 -13.55
CA GLU A 138 10.81 -14.60 -14.51
C GLU A 138 11.57 -15.36 -15.60
N ASP A 139 12.68 -14.82 -16.10
CA ASP A 139 13.54 -15.54 -17.05
C ASP A 139 14.22 -16.78 -16.42
N GLU A 140 14.66 -16.70 -15.16
CA GLU A 140 15.18 -17.86 -14.41
C GLU A 140 14.12 -18.94 -14.16
N THR A 141 12.85 -18.53 -14.04
CA THR A 141 11.74 -19.45 -13.76
C THR A 141 11.20 -20.09 -15.05
N ARG A 142 11.17 -19.34 -16.17
CA ARG A 142 10.77 -19.87 -17.48
C ARG A 142 11.77 -20.88 -18.04
N GLY A 143 13.07 -20.72 -17.75
CA GLY A 143 14.10 -21.69 -18.13
C GLY A 143 14.01 -23.06 -17.42
N LYS A 144 13.29 -23.15 -16.28
CA LYS A 144 13.15 -24.40 -15.50
C LYS A 144 11.87 -25.19 -15.80
N GLY A 145 10.91 -24.61 -16.53
CA GLY A 145 9.60 -25.22 -16.81
C GLY A 145 9.56 -26.16 -18.01
N GLU A 146 10.57 -26.14 -18.89
CA GLU A 146 10.52 -26.88 -20.18
C GLU A 146 11.24 -28.25 -20.17
N GLN A 147 11.76 -28.74 -19.04
CA GLN A 147 12.46 -30.05 -18.98
C GLN A 147 11.69 -31.21 -18.34
N SER A 148 10.38 -31.11 -18.08
CA SER A 148 9.66 -32.24 -17.44
C SER A 148 8.31 -32.58 -18.08
N LEU A 149 8.29 -32.81 -19.39
CA LEU A 149 7.24 -33.63 -20.03
C LEU A 149 7.82 -34.33 -21.27
N HIS A 150 8.49 -35.47 -21.07
CA HIS A 150 8.50 -36.62 -22.00
C HIS A 150 9.25 -37.77 -21.34
N LEU A 151 8.57 -38.88 -21.07
CA LEU A 151 9.03 -40.26 -21.27
C LEU A 151 7.87 -41.21 -20.88
N GLY A 152 7.15 -41.68 -21.90
CA GLY A 152 6.13 -42.72 -21.75
C GLY A 152 6.77 -44.11 -21.72
N GLY A 153 6.29 -44.96 -20.81
CA GLY A 153 6.52 -46.41 -20.77
C GLY A 153 5.33 -47.11 -20.08
N PRO A 154 4.97 -48.36 -20.47
CA PRO A 154 3.58 -48.84 -20.38
C PRO A 154 3.17 -49.47 -19.03
N LYS A 155 1.85 -49.44 -18.79
CA LYS A 155 1.11 -49.95 -17.61
C LYS A 155 1.48 -51.38 -17.21
N ARG A 156 1.78 -51.61 -15.92
CA ARG A 156 1.58 -52.89 -15.21
C ARG A 156 0.93 -52.68 -13.84
N SER A 157 0.05 -53.62 -13.53
CA SER A 157 -1.02 -53.65 -12.54
C SER A 157 -0.60 -53.66 -11.07
N MET A 158 -1.50 -53.15 -10.22
CA MET A 158 -1.51 -53.31 -8.75
C MET A 158 -1.18 -54.73 -8.29
N GLN A 159 -0.30 -54.85 -7.30
CA GLN A 159 -0.50 -55.67 -6.09
C GLN A 159 0.61 -55.45 -5.03
N ARG A 160 0.16 -54.98 -3.87
CA ARG A 160 0.54 -55.44 -2.51
C ARG A 160 1.94 -55.18 -1.91
N ILE A 161 1.88 -54.44 -0.80
CA ILE A 161 2.30 -54.84 0.57
C ILE A 161 3.79 -54.68 0.96
N PHE A 162 4.00 -53.74 1.89
CA PHE A 162 4.85 -53.80 3.10
C PHE A 162 6.07 -54.74 3.08
N ARG A 163 7.27 -54.16 3.26
CA ARG A 163 8.20 -54.60 4.32
C ARG A 163 8.95 -53.40 4.93
N PRO A 164 9.06 -53.32 6.27
CA PRO A 164 9.77 -52.25 6.98
C PRO A 164 11.29 -52.50 6.96
N ARG A 165 12.11 -51.44 6.87
CA ARG A 165 13.56 -51.57 7.10
C ARG A 165 13.81 -51.77 8.59
N THR A 166 14.26 -52.96 8.96
CA THR A 166 14.81 -53.28 10.30
C THR A 166 16.19 -52.64 10.48
N LEU A 167 16.40 -51.97 11.60
CA LEU A 167 17.72 -51.52 12.07
C LEU A 167 18.50 -52.69 12.71
N PRO A 168 19.85 -52.74 12.61
CA PRO A 168 20.63 -53.83 13.19
C PRO A 168 20.84 -53.64 14.70
N VAL A 169 20.71 -54.74 15.46
CA VAL A 169 20.97 -54.82 16.92
C VAL A 169 22.37 -55.40 17.17
N PRO A 170 23.14 -54.96 18.20
CA PRO A 170 24.52 -55.40 18.41
C PRO A 170 24.63 -56.82 19.00
N ARG A 171 25.72 -57.51 18.68
CA ARG A 171 26.02 -58.88 19.13
C ARG A 171 26.46 -58.90 20.60
N GLY A 172 25.87 -59.81 21.36
CA GLY A 172 26.44 -60.36 22.58
C GLY A 172 26.16 -61.86 22.62
N ARG A 173 27.18 -62.67 22.87
CA ARG A 173 27.02 -64.05 23.35
C ARG A 173 28.13 -64.33 24.38
N PRO A 174 27.85 -65.23 25.33
CA PRO A 174 28.36 -65.20 26.71
C PRO A 174 29.86 -65.44 26.82
#